data_AF-A0A522Z0L3-F1
#
_entry.id   AF-A0A522Z0L3-F1
#
_cell.length_a   1.000
_cell.length_b   1.000
_cell.length_c   1.000
_cell.angle_alpha   90.00
_cell.angle_beta   90.00
_cell.angle_gamma   90.00
#
_symmetry.space_group_name_H-M   'P 1'
#
loop_
_entity.id
_entity.type
_entity.pdbx_description
1 polymer ?
#
loop_
_entity_poly.entity_id
_entity_poly.type
_entity_poly.pdbx_seq_one_letter_code
_entity_poly.pdbx_strand_id
1 'polypeptide(L)' 'MKPRLLFLCTCTGLELMTAIGVTAYLAYLGQATLALISAIVFAKIIAFHFVIDIYDRLKLKKKSCMCNALKP' A
#
# COMPACT_ATOMS: atom_id res chain seq x y z
N MET A 1 -9.86 -14.35 9.40
CA MET A 1 -8.51 -13.76 9.21
C MET A 1 -8.64 -12.32 8.75
N LYS A 2 -9.04 -11.39 9.62
CA LYS A 2 -9.16 -9.94 9.33
C LYS A 2 -8.03 -9.02 9.86
N PRO A 3 -7.09 -9.43 10.76
CA PRO A 3 -6.18 -8.45 11.38
C PRO A 3 -5.06 -7.97 10.45
N ARG A 4 -4.62 -8.78 9.46
CA ARG A 4 -3.52 -8.39 8.58
C ARG A 4 -3.89 -7.33 7.55
N LEU A 5 -5.14 -7.35 7.06
CA LEU A 5 -5.67 -6.37 6.11
C LEU A 5 -5.83 -4.96 6.72
N LEU A 6 -6.27 -4.86 7.98
CA LEU A 6 -6.33 -3.57 8.67
C LEU A 6 -4.92 -2.99 8.88
N PHE A 7 -3.97 -3.84 9.26
CA PHE A 7 -2.59 -3.43 9.48
C PHE A 7 -1.93 -2.89 8.21
N LEU A 8 -2.11 -3.58 7.07
CA LEU A 8 -1.64 -3.13 5.75
C LEU A 8 -2.29 -1.80 5.35
N CYS A 9 -3.58 -1.60 5.63
CA CYS A 9 -4.27 -0.35 5.32
C CYS A 9 -3.75 0.83 6.15
N THR A 10 -3.46 0.61 7.45
CA THR A 10 -2.86 1.63 8.32
C THR A 10 -1.41 1.92 7.92
N CYS A 11 -0.62 0.89 7.58
CA CYS A 11 0.75 1.04 7.08
C CYS A 11 0.79 1.84 5.77
N THR A 12 -0.01 1.50 4.77
CA THR A 12 -0.07 2.25 3.50
C THR A 12 -0.49 3.70 3.71
N GLY A 13 -1.41 3.97 4.64
CA GLY A 13 -1.82 5.33 5.00
C GLY A 13 -0.69 6.14 5.64
N LEU A 14 0.06 5.53 6.56
CA LEU A 14 1.25 6.13 7.16
C LEU A 14 2.33 6.37 6.10
N GLU A 15 2.60 5.40 5.24
CA GLU A 15 3.57 5.50 4.14
C GLU A 15 3.25 6.66 3.21
N LEU A 16 1.98 6.83 2.84
CA LEU A 16 1.51 7.93 2.00
C LEU A 16 1.70 9.30 2.67
N MET A 17 1.35 9.43 3.95
CA MET A 17 1.54 10.67 4.71
C MET A 17 3.02 11.01 4.84
N THR A 18 3.89 10.03 5.11
CA THR A 18 5.33 10.26 5.12
C THR A 18 5.88 10.62 3.74
N ALA A 19 5.41 9.98 2.67
CA ALA A 19 5.85 10.29 1.32
C ALA A 19 5.49 11.74 0.92
N ILE A 20 4.27 12.19 1.26
CA ILE A 20 3.83 13.56 1.02
C ILE A 20 4.67 14.53 1.87
N GLY A 21 4.83 14.26 3.17
CA GLY A 21 5.59 15.13 4.07
C GLY A 21 7.06 15.27 3.67
N VAL A 22 7.73 14.16 3.35
CA VAL A 22 9.12 14.14 2.90
C VAL A 22 9.25 14.85 1.55
N THR A 23 8.43 14.52 0.56
CA THR A 23 8.50 15.14 -0.76
C THR A 23 8.24 16.66 -0.69
N ALA A 24 7.23 17.09 0.08
CA ALA A 24 6.92 18.51 0.27
C ALA A 24 8.04 19.25 1.02
N TYR A 25 8.63 18.62 2.04
CA TYR A 25 9.73 19.21 2.80
C TYR A 25 10.99 19.39 1.95
N LEU A 26 11.32 18.39 1.14
CA LEU A 26 12.46 18.46 0.22
C LEU A 26 12.22 19.44 -0.93
N ALA A 27 10.98 19.54 -1.43
CA ALA A 27 10.59 20.56 -2.40
C ALA A 27 10.73 21.98 -1.81
N TYR A 28 10.34 22.17 -0.54
CA TYR A 28 10.51 23.44 0.18
C TYR A 28 11.99 23.82 0.33
N LEU A 29 12.88 22.85 0.57
CA LEU A 29 14.33 23.07 0.64
C LEU A 29 15.00 23.32 -0.73
N GLY A 30 14.26 23.26 -1.85
CA GLY A 30 14.81 23.42 -3.20
C GLY A 30 15.64 22.23 -3.68
N GLN A 31 15.61 21.11 -2.95
CA GLN A 31 16.37 19.89 -3.24
C GLN A 31 15.57 18.95 -4.15
N ALA A 32 15.35 19.36 -5.40
CA ALA A 32 14.53 18.63 -6.37
C ALA A 32 15.01 17.20 -6.64
N THR A 33 16.33 16.97 -6.68
CA THR A 33 16.91 15.64 -6.93
C THR A 33 16.60 14.66 -5.80
N LEU A 34 16.79 15.08 -4.55
CA LEU A 34 16.48 14.23 -3.40
C LEU A 34 14.96 14.02 -3.26
N ALA A 35 14.14 15.03 -3.57
CA ALA A 35 12.68 14.88 -3.62
C ALA A 35 12.26 13.80 -4.61
N LEU A 36 12.83 13.82 -5.83
CA LEU A 36 12.53 12.84 -6.87
C LEU A 36 12.98 11.43 -6.49
N ILE A 37 14.18 11.27 -5.93
CA ILE A 37 14.67 9.97 -5.44
C ILE A 37 13.75 9.45 -4.32
N SER A 38 13.38 10.30 -3.36
CA SER A 38 12.51 9.90 -2.25
C SER A 38 11.13 9.47 -2.76
N ALA A 39 10.54 10.20 -3.71
CA ALA A 39 9.26 9.87 -4.30
C ALA A 39 9.30 8.51 -5.02
N ILE A 40 10.38 8.21 -5.76
CA ILE A 40 10.54 6.91 -6.44
C ILE A 40 10.64 5.76 -5.44
N VAL A 41 11.43 5.94 -4.37
CA VAL A 41 11.60 4.90 -3.34
C VAL A 41 10.27 4.65 -2.61
N PHE A 42 9.59 5.72 -2.17
CA PHE A 42 8.27 5.58 -1.54
C PHE A 42 7.24 4.97 -2.48
N ALA A 43 7.22 5.35 -3.76
CA ALA A 43 6.31 4.77 -4.75
C ALA A 43 6.52 3.25 -4.91
N LYS A 44 7.77 2.77 -4.88
CA LYS A 44 8.07 1.32 -4.92
C LYS A 44 7.50 0.57 -3.72
N ILE A 45 7.59 1.14 -2.52
CA ILE A 45 7.12 0.51 -1.28
C ILE A 45 5.58 0.47 -1.25
N ILE A 46 4.93 1.58 -1.63
CA ILE A 46 3.48 1.68 -1.72
C ILE A 46 2.93 0.69 -2.76
N ALA A 47 3.58 0.59 -3.93
CA ALA A 47 3.18 -0.36 -4.97
C ALA A 47 3.26 -1.81 -4.49
N PHE A 48 4.29 -2.16 -3.70
CA PHE A 48 4.43 -3.51 -3.16
C PHE A 48 3.30 -3.87 -2.18
N HIS A 49 2.96 -2.95 -1.27
CA HIS A 49 1.82 -3.12 -0.36
C HIS A 49 0.50 -3.27 -1.10
N PHE A 50 0.30 -2.50 -2.18
CA PHE A 50 -0.90 -2.55 -3.01
C PHE A 50 -1.05 -3.89 -3.75
N VAL A 51 0.04 -4.42 -4.31
CA VAL A 51 0.03 -5.74 -4.98
C VAL A 51 -0.35 -6.84 -4.00
N ILE A 52 0.17 -6.79 -2.76
CA ILE A 52 -0.17 -7.76 -1.72
C ILE A 52 -1.63 -7.62 -1.28
N ASP A 53 -2.14 -6.39 -1.10
CA ASP A 53 -3.56 -6.17 -0.77
C ASP A 53 -4.47 -6.75 -1.88
N ILE A 54 -4.19 -6.43 -3.15
CA ILE A 54 -4.95 -6.98 -4.27
C ILE A 54 -4.87 -8.50 -4.30
N TYR A 55 -3.68 -9.08 -4.14
CA TYR A 55 -3.51 -10.52 -4.13
C TYR A 55 -4.29 -11.19 -2.99
N ASP A 56 -4.29 -10.59 -1.80
CA ASP A 56 -5.07 -11.08 -0.66
C ASP A 56 -6.58 -10.99 -0.92
N ARG A 57 -7.06 -9.87 -1.50
CA ARG A 57 -8.47 -9.69 -1.90
C ARG A 57 -8.90 -10.73 -2.92
N LEU A 58 -8.07 -11.01 -3.92
CA LEU A 58 -8.32 -12.05 -4.93
C LEU A 58 -8.37 -13.45 -4.30
N LYS A 59 -7.46 -13.73 -3.35
CA LYS A 59 -7.43 -15.01 -2.62
C LYS A 59 -8.66 -15.18 -1.71
N LEU A 60 -9.12 -14.11 -1.06
CA LEU A 60 -10.35 -14.10 -0.26
C LEU A 60 -11.60 -14.23 -1.14
N LYS A 61 -11.65 -13.59 -2.31
CA LYS A 61 -12.74 -13.75 -3.29
C LYS A 61 -12.82 -15.19 -3.79
N LYS A 62 -11.67 -15.83 -4.06
CA LYS A 62 -11.59 -17.25 -4.43
C LYS A 62 -12.10 -18.17 -3.31
N LYS A 63 -11.73 -17.91 -2.05
CA LYS A 63 -12.26 -18.65 -0.88
C LYS A 63 -13.76 -18.45 -0.67
N SER A 64 -14.27 -17.24 -0.87
CA SER A 64 -15.70 -16.93 -0.75
C SER A 64 -16.53 -17.62 -1.84
N CYS A 65 -16.03 -17.65 -3.09
CA CYS A 65 -16.65 -18.39 -4.18
C CYS A 65 -16.67 -19.90 -3.91
N MET A 66 -15.56 -20.45 -3.39
CA MET A 66 -15.44 -21.87 -3.06
C MET A 66 -16.29 -22.29 -1.85
N CYS A 67 -16.48 -21.41 -0.85
CA CYS A 67 -17.43 -21.66 0.26
C CYS A 67 -18.90 -21.56 -0.19
N ASN A 68 -19.23 -20.70 -1.16
CA ASN A 68 -20.60 -20.62 -1.71
C ASN A 68 -20.91 -21.81 -2.64
N ALA A 69 -19.91 -22.38 -3.32
CA ALA A 69 -20.09 -23.58 -4.16
C ALA A 69 -20.17 -24.89 -3.36
N LEU A 70 -19.80 -24.89 -2.07
CA LEU A 70 -19.94 -26.01 -1.14
C LEU A 70 -21.18 -25.89 -0.23
N LYS A 71 -22.05 -24.92 -0.51
CA LYS A 71 -23.34 -24.81 0.18
C LYS A 71 -24.35 -25.71 -0.56
N PRO A 72 -24.80 -26.84 0.03
CA PRO A 72 -25.85 -27.67 -0.55
C PRO A 72 -27.19 -26.93 -0.60
#